data_AF-A0A8T1FFU5-F1
#
_entry.id   AF-A0A8T1FFU5-F1
#
_cell.length_a   1.000
_cell.length_b   1.000
_cell.length_c   1.000
_cell.angle_alpha   90.00
_cell.angle_beta   90.00
_cell.angle_gamma   90.00
#
_symmetry.space_group_name_H-M   'P 1'
#
loop_
_entity.id
_entity.type
_entity.pdbx_description
1 polymer ?
#
loop_
_entity_poly.entity_id
_entity_poly.type
_entity_poly.pdbx_seq_one_letter_code
_entity_poly.pdbx_strand_id
1 'polypeptide(L)' 'MSLQASKDWIKLQYHTADRSWQFGETFNSTTIGGVETKHCWYIPSDGTEGRGC' A
#
# COMPACT_ATOMS: atom_id res chain seq x y z
N MET A 1 0.20 8.28 3.44
CA MET A 1 -0.31 7.90 2.10
C MET A 1 -0.11 9.06 1.15
N SER A 2 0.38 8.82 -0.06
CA SER A 2 0.54 9.86 -1.08
C SER A 2 0.25 9.33 -2.47
N LEU A 3 -0.37 10.16 -3.30
CA LEU A 3 -0.65 9.91 -4.70
C LEU A 3 0.03 11.00 -5.53
N GLN A 4 0.81 10.62 -6.53
CA GLN A 4 1.39 11.53 -7.51
C GLN A 4 1.01 11.05 -8.90
N ALA A 5 0.73 11.97 -9.80
CA ALA A 5 0.34 11.66 -11.17
C ALA A 5 1.17 12.47 -12.16
N SER A 6 1.45 11.86 -13.30
CA SER A 6 1.98 12.48 -14.51
C SER A 6 1.16 12.02 -15.71
N LYS A 7 1.49 12.48 -16.92
CA LYS A 7 0.84 11.99 -18.14
C LYS A 7 1.13 10.50 -18.40
N ASP A 8 2.28 10.03 -17.94
CA ASP A 8 2.80 8.71 -18.30
C ASP A 8 2.61 7.68 -17.18
N TRP A 9 2.43 8.14 -15.93
CA TRP A 9 2.35 7.25 -14.78
C TRP A 9 1.58 7.86 -13.61
N ILE A 10 1.06 6.98 -12.76
CA ILE A 10 0.60 7.27 -11.41
C ILE A 10 1.53 6.57 -10.42
N LYS A 11 2.01 7.30 -9.41
CA LYS A 11 2.78 6.76 -8.30
C LYS A 11 1.89 6.71 -7.06
N LEU A 12 1.71 5.51 -6.55
CA LEU A 12 0.95 5.25 -5.33
C LEU A 12 1.91 4.85 -4.22
N GLN A 13 1.84 5.52 -3.07
CA GLN A 13 2.49 5.09 -1.84
C GLN A 13 1.48 4.99 -0.70
N TYR A 14 1.39 3.82 -0.10
CA TYR A 14 0.47 3.54 0.98
C TYR A 14 1.15 2.80 2.13
N HIS A 15 0.50 2.84 3.28
CA HIS A 15 0.94 2.13 4.47
C HIS A 15 0.01 0.95 4.69
N THR A 16 0.57 -0.16 5.16
CA THR A 16 -0.16 -1.38 5.48
C THR A 16 0.09 -1.76 6.93
N ALA A 17 -0.66 -2.77 7.40
CA ALA A 17 -0.37 -3.45 8.64
C ALA A 17 0.99 -4.16 8.52
N ASP A 18 1.84 -4.00 9.54
CA ASP A 18 3.03 -4.84 9.66
C ASP A 18 2.66 -6.31 9.96
N ARG A 19 3.68 -7.17 10.05
CA ARG A 19 3.50 -8.60 10.31
C ARG A 19 3.04 -8.92 11.74
N SER A 20 2.98 -7.93 12.62
CA SER A 20 2.59 -8.10 14.03
C SER A 20 1.07 -8.06 14.20
N TRP A 21 0.33 -7.59 13.18
CA TRP A 21 -1.13 -7.60 13.17
C TRP A 21 -1.70 -9.01 13.11
N GLN A 22 -2.76 -9.24 13.89
CA GLN A 22 -3.61 -10.43 13.78
C GLN A 22 -5.06 -9.98 13.76
N PHE A 23 -5.74 -10.18 12.62
CA PHE A 23 -7.13 -9.76 12.43
C PHE A 23 -8.09 -10.82 12.95
N GLY A 24 -8.91 -10.45 13.93
CA GLY A 24 -10.00 -11.29 14.44
C GLY A 24 -11.34 -10.96 13.78
N GLU A 25 -12.37 -11.77 14.04
CA GLU A 25 -13.74 -11.53 13.55
C GLU A 25 -14.38 -10.25 14.11
N THR A 26 -13.87 -9.75 15.25
CA THR A 26 -14.32 -8.51 15.87
C THR A 26 -13.13 -7.62 16.17
N PHE A 27 -13.38 -6.32 16.33
CA PHE A 27 -12.31 -5.37 16.67
C PHE A 27 -11.63 -5.74 18.00
N ASN A 28 -12.40 -6.20 18.99
CA ASN A 28 -11.87 -6.60 20.30
C ASN A 28 -10.99 -7.85 20.24
N SER A 29 -11.14 -8.70 19.21
CA SER A 29 -10.29 -9.87 19.01
C SER A 29 -9.12 -9.62 18.06
N THR A 30 -8.92 -8.39 17.61
CA THR A 30 -7.80 -7.99 16.75
C THR A 30 -6.59 -7.60 17.58
N THR A 31 -5.42 -8.17 17.27
CA THR A 31 -4.14 -7.74 17.84
C THR A 31 -3.58 -6.61 17.01
N ILE A 32 -3.40 -5.45 17.65
CA ILE A 32 -2.84 -4.25 17.03
C ILE A 32 -1.33 -4.44 16.86
N GLY A 33 -0.86 -4.32 15.62
CA GLY A 33 0.55 -4.24 15.26
C GLY A 33 1.00 -2.83 14.90
N GLY A 34 2.16 -2.74 14.25
CA GLY A 34 2.74 -1.50 13.73
C GLY A 34 2.26 -1.16 12.31
N VAL A 35 2.92 -0.17 11.71
CA VAL A 35 2.65 0.31 10.36
C VAL A 35 3.83 -0.03 9.45
N GLU A 36 3.57 -0.71 8.34
CA GLU A 36 4.55 -1.01 7.30
C GLU A 36 4.45 0.01 6.16
N THR A 37 5.58 0.63 5.80
CA THR A 37 5.60 1.81 4.92
C THR A 37 6.25 1.56 3.55
N LYS A 38 6.56 0.31 3.21
CA LYS A 38 7.32 -0.06 2.00
C LYS A 38 6.49 -0.24 0.72
N HIS A 39 5.19 0.02 0.74
CA HIS A 39 4.37 -0.23 -0.43
C HIS A 39 4.34 0.99 -1.36
N CYS A 40 5.03 0.83 -2.49
CA CYS A 40 5.09 1.82 -3.55
C CYS A 40 4.94 1.18 -4.92
N TRP A 41 4.12 1.79 -5.78
CA TRP A 41 3.90 1.33 -7.14
C TRP A 41 3.90 2.49 -8.12
N TYR A 42 4.53 2.28 -9.28
CA TYR A 42 4.34 3.07 -10.48
C TYR A 42 3.40 2.31 -11.42
N ILE A 43 2.27 2.93 -11.77
CA ILE A 43 1.24 2.41 -12.68
C ILE A 43 1.32 3.22 -13.98
N PRO A 44 1.80 2.64 -15.09
CA PRO A 44 1.84 3.28 -16.39
C PRO A 44 0.43 3.62 -16.92
N SER A 45 0.30 4.75 -17.61
CA SER A 45 -0.97 5.13 -18.25
C SER A 45 -1.25 4.38 -19.56
N ASP A 46 -0.24 3.73 -20.12
CA ASP A 46 -0.32 2.94 -21.38
C ASP A 46 -0.82 1.51 -21.18
N GLY A 47 -1.12 1.12 -19.94
CA GLY A 47 -1.62 -0.22 -19.59
C GLY A 47 -0.54 -1.30 -19.49
N THR A 48 0.75 -0.93 -19.55
CA THR A 48 1.86 -1.85 -19.30
C THR A 48 1.97 -2.21 -17.81
N GLU A 49 2.78 -3.24 -17.52
CA GLU A 49 2.93 -3.75 -16.16
C GLU A 49 3.50 -2.69 -15.21
N GLY A 50 2.81 -2.50 -14.08
CA GLY A 50 3.29 -1.62 -13.01
C GLY A 50 4.55 -2.15 -12.36
N ARG A 51 5.38 -1.25 -11.82
CA ARG A 51 6.61 -1.64 -11.11
C ARG A 51 6.62 -1.12 -9.68
N GLY A 52 7.23 -1.91 -8.80
CA GLY A 52 7.58 -1.45 -7.46
C GLY A 52 8.55 -0.27 -7.52
N CYS A 53 8.39 0.65 -6.58
CA CYS A 53 9.51 1.46 -6.09
C CYS A 53 9.93 0.93 -4.72
#